data_AF-A0A521DIQ2-F1
#
_entry.id   AF-A0A521DIQ2-F1
#
_cell.length_a   1.000
_cell.length_b   1.000
_cell.length_c   1.000
_cell.angle_alpha   90.00
_cell.angle_beta   90.00
_cell.angle_gamma   90.00
#
_symmetry.space_group_name_H-M   'P 1'
#
loop_
_entity.id
_entity.type
_entity.pdbx_description
1 polymer ?
#
loop_
_entity_poly.entity_id
_entity_poly.type
_entity_poly.pdbx_seq_one_letter_code
_entity_poly.pdbx_strand_id
1 'polypeptide(L)'
;MDIKFVDREKIKSAKKRSSKFKPLLEALDQLEVGGDAIEVSYEDDKNVNSMRTAVYQYNKDKGVKIKSGKDADKKKVYFYREK
;
A
#
# COMPACT_ATOMS: atom_id res chain seq x y z
N MET A 1 5.32 -19.81 18.25
CA MET A 1 4.92 -18.39 18.29
C MET A 1 4.39 -18.12 19.69
N ASP A 2 5.06 -17.28 20.45
CA ASP A 2 4.63 -16.92 21.80
C ASP A 2 3.64 -15.75 21.73
N ILE A 3 2.40 -15.98 22.14
CA ILE A 3 1.32 -15.00 22.09
C ILE A 3 1.12 -14.44 23.49
N LYS A 4 1.32 -13.12 23.67
CA LYS A 4 1.07 -12.41 24.93
C LYS A 4 0.05 -11.29 24.69
N PHE A 5 -0.97 -11.23 25.53
CA PHE A 5 -1.94 -10.13 25.56
C PHE A 5 -1.33 -8.94 26.29
N VAL A 6 -1.33 -7.77 25.65
CA VAL A 6 -0.80 -6.52 26.20
C VAL A 6 -1.84 -5.41 26.11
N ASP A 7 -1.80 -4.50 27.07
CA ASP A 7 -2.73 -3.37 27.16
C ASP A 7 -2.57 -2.41 25.98
N ARG A 8 -3.68 -2.20 25.24
CA ARG A 8 -3.76 -1.35 24.04
C ARG A 8 -3.38 0.10 24.33
N GLU A 9 -3.66 0.61 25.53
CA GLU A 9 -3.42 2.01 25.86
C GLU A 9 -1.93 2.34 25.99
N LYS A 10 -1.10 1.33 26.32
CA LYS A 10 0.36 1.45 26.33
C LYS A 10 0.97 1.42 24.93
N ILE A 11 0.19 1.04 23.92
CA ILE A 11 0.53 1.08 22.48
C ILE A 11 0.10 2.41 21.86
N LYS A 12 -0.08 3.49 22.65
CA LYS A 12 -0.40 4.82 22.12
C LYS A 12 0.71 5.30 21.18
N SER A 13 0.46 5.07 19.89
CA SER A 13 0.96 5.79 18.72
C SER A 13 2.40 6.31 18.86
N ALA A 14 3.37 5.41 18.84
CA ALA A 14 4.75 5.75 18.56
C ALA A 14 4.84 6.34 17.13
N LYS A 15 4.51 7.64 17.02
CA LYS A 15 4.54 8.52 15.86
C LYS A 15 3.74 8.02 14.65
N LYS A 16 2.91 8.90 14.08
CA LYS A 16 2.69 8.97 12.63
C LYS A 16 4.06 9.21 11.96
N ARG A 17 4.98 8.24 12.00
CA ARG A 17 6.18 8.23 11.17
C ARG A 17 5.59 8.20 9.76
N SER A 18 5.87 9.23 8.95
CA SER A 18 5.38 9.25 7.56
C SER A 18 5.67 7.88 6.98
N SER A 19 4.61 7.13 6.64
CA SER A 19 4.76 5.76 6.16
C SER A 19 5.80 5.78 5.04
N LYS A 20 6.68 4.77 4.96
CA LYS A 20 7.60 4.63 3.82
C LYS A 20 6.85 4.59 2.47
N PHE A 21 5.55 4.36 2.52
CA PHE A 21 4.63 4.38 1.38
C PHE A 21 3.93 5.73 1.16
N LYS A 22 4.23 6.78 1.92
CA LYS A 22 3.62 8.10 1.74
C LYS A 22 3.67 8.58 0.26
N PRO A 23 4.80 8.49 -0.46
CA PRO A 23 4.86 8.88 -1.87
C PRO A 23 3.92 8.05 -2.75
N LEU A 24 3.82 6.74 -2.48
CA LEU A 24 2.87 5.88 -3.18
C LEU A 24 1.43 6.33 -2.91
N LEU A 25 1.06 6.53 -1.64
CA LEU A 25 -0.31 6.92 -1.27
C LEU A 25 -0.72 8.28 -1.85
N GLU A 26 0.20 9.24 -1.89
CA GLU A 26 -0.04 10.55 -2.53
C GLU A 26 -0.25 10.40 -4.04
N ALA A 27 0.50 9.51 -4.71
CA ALA A 27 0.26 9.20 -6.11
C ALA A 27 -1.10 8.49 -6.34
N LEU A 28 -1.57 7.68 -5.40
CA LEU A 28 -2.90 7.04 -5.49
C LEU A 28 -4.05 8.06 -5.46
N ASP A 29 -3.90 9.17 -4.73
CA ASP A 29 -4.90 10.25 -4.72
C ASP A 29 -5.06 10.89 -6.12
N GLN A 30 -4.08 10.74 -7.01
CA GLN A 30 -4.11 11.25 -8.38
C GLN A 30 -4.65 10.24 -9.41
N LEU A 31 -4.98 9.01 -9.01
CA LEU A 31 -5.48 7.99 -9.94
C LEU A 31 -6.95 8.22 -10.32
N GLU A 32 -7.16 8.40 -11.63
CA GLU A 32 -8.47 8.43 -12.26
C GLU A 32 -9.00 7.02 -12.58
N VAL A 33 -10.32 6.90 -12.66
CA VAL A 33 -10.99 5.64 -13.01
C VAL A 33 -10.81 5.37 -14.50
N GLY A 34 -10.21 4.22 -14.84
CA GLY A 34 -9.95 3.83 -16.23
C GLY A 34 -8.85 4.62 -16.93
N GLY A 35 -8.11 5.46 -16.19
CA GLY A 35 -6.96 6.22 -16.68
C GLY A 35 -5.64 5.48 -16.52
N ASP A 36 -4.57 6.24 -16.29
CA ASP A 36 -3.20 5.72 -16.19
C ASP A 36 -2.97 4.83 -14.96
N ALA A 37 -1.86 4.09 -14.98
CA ALA A 37 -1.40 3.27 -13.87
C ALA A 37 -0.10 3.83 -13.26
N ILE A 38 0.06 3.69 -11.95
CA ILE A 38 1.32 3.98 -11.26
C ILE A 38 2.22 2.76 -11.37
N GLU A 39 3.43 2.93 -11.89
CA GLU A 39 4.49 1.92 -11.86
C GLU A 39 5.42 2.15 -10.66
N VAL A 40 5.71 1.09 -9.90
CA VAL A 40 6.65 1.11 -8.78
C VAL A 40 7.63 -0.05 -8.91
N SER A 41 8.93 0.25 -8.85
CA SER A 41 9.96 -0.79 -8.75
C SER A 41 9.98 -1.42 -7.36
N TYR A 42 10.29 -2.72 -7.28
CA TYR A 42 10.44 -3.41 -6.00
C TYR A 42 11.72 -4.25 -5.96
N GLU A 43 12.24 -4.49 -4.76
CA GLU A 43 13.46 -5.28 -4.56
C GLU A 43 13.15 -6.76 -4.37
N ASP A 44 12.13 -7.06 -3.57
CA ASP A 44 11.68 -8.41 -3.24
C ASP A 44 10.15 -8.51 -3.11
N ASP A 45 9.64 -9.75 -3.00
CA ASP A 45 8.21 -10.00 -2.84
C ASP A 45 7.65 -9.50 -1.51
N LYS A 46 8.48 -9.37 -0.46
CA LYS A 46 8.05 -8.80 0.83
C LYS A 46 7.72 -7.31 0.69
N ASN A 47 8.48 -6.60 -0.13
CA ASN A 47 8.26 -5.20 -0.48
C ASN A 47 6.92 -5.04 -1.22
N VAL A 48 6.65 -5.90 -2.21
CA VAL A 48 5.36 -5.93 -2.93
C VAL A 48 4.19 -6.17 -1.99
N ASN A 49 4.29 -7.16 -1.10
CA ASN A 49 3.23 -7.48 -0.14
C ASN A 49 2.98 -6.33 0.83
N SER A 50 4.05 -5.65 1.26
CA SER A 50 3.94 -4.48 2.14
C SER A 50 3.26 -3.30 1.43
N MET A 51 3.59 -3.04 0.15
CA MET A 51 2.92 -2.02 -0.65
C MET A 51 1.44 -2.35 -0.84
N ARG A 52 1.10 -3.58 -1.24
CA ARG A 52 -0.29 -4.03 -1.40
C ARG A 52 -1.10 -3.88 -0.11
N THR A 53 -0.50 -4.17 1.03
CA THR A 53 -1.15 -3.99 2.35
C THR A 53 -1.45 -2.51 2.62
N ALA A 54 -0.52 -1.61 2.31
CA ALA A 54 -0.75 -0.17 2.43
C ALA A 54 -1.87 0.31 1.48
N VAL A 55 -1.86 -0.14 0.22
CA VAL A 55 -2.93 0.20 -0.75
C VAL A 55 -4.29 -0.36 -0.30
N TYR A 56 -4.32 -1.55 0.29
CA TYR A 56 -5.57 -2.13 0.83
C TYR A 56 -6.14 -1.30 1.98
N GLN A 57 -5.29 -0.82 2.90
CA GLN A 57 -5.71 0.08 3.97
C GLN A 57 -6.22 1.42 3.39
N TYR A 58 -5.47 1.99 2.45
CA TYR A 58 -5.88 3.20 1.75
C TYR A 58 -7.25 3.05 1.05
N ASN A 59 -7.48 1.93 0.35
CA ASN A 59 -8.76 1.61 -0.27
C ASN A 59 -9.91 1.61 0.76
N LYS A 60 -9.70 1.00 1.94
CA LYS A 60 -10.70 0.98 3.02
C LYS A 60 -10.98 2.38 3.57
N ASP A 61 -9.94 3.15 3.83
CA ASP A 61 -10.06 4.46 4.46
C ASP A 61 -10.73 5.49 3.53
N LYS A 62 -10.48 5.39 2.21
CA LYS A 62 -10.96 6.34 1.19
C LYS A 62 -12.19 5.85 0.43
N GLY A 63 -12.63 4.61 0.61
CA GLY A 63 -13.74 4.02 -0.12
C GLY A 63 -13.49 3.85 -1.63
N VAL A 64 -12.22 3.69 -2.03
CA VAL A 64 -11.82 3.51 -3.44
C VAL A 64 -11.39 2.08 -3.72
N LYS A 65 -11.38 1.69 -5.00
CA LYS A 65 -10.99 0.35 -5.46
C LYS A 65 -9.78 0.43 -6.38
N ILE A 66 -8.60 0.49 -5.77
CA ILE A 66 -7.32 0.40 -6.50
C ILE A 66 -6.88 -1.06 -6.56
N LYS A 67 -6.58 -1.53 -7.77
CA LYS A 67 -6.04 -2.86 -8.06
C LYS A 67 -4.53 -2.80 -8.23
N SER A 68 -3.88 -3.98 -8.21
CA SER A 68 -2.45 -4.09 -8.50
C SER A 68 -2.12 -5.25 -9.43
N GLY A 69 -1.14 -5.07 -10.31
CA GLY A 69 -0.54 -6.11 -11.14
C GLY A 69 0.96 -6.19 -10.90
N LYS A 70 1.56 -7.39 -10.84
CA LYS A 70 3.01 -7.57 -10.64
C LYS A 70 3.64 -8.07 -11.94
N ASP A 71 4.69 -7.43 -12.39
CA ASP A 71 5.60 -7.91 -13.42
C ASP A 71 6.90 -8.36 -12.71
N ALA A 72 7.06 -9.67 -12.59
CA ALA A 72 8.17 -10.26 -11.85
C ALA A 72 9.50 -10.13 -12.60
N ASP A 73 9.45 -10.20 -13.93
CA ASP A 73 10.64 -10.17 -14.79
C ASP A 73 11.29 -8.80 -14.76
N LYS A 74 10.48 -7.74 -14.78
CA LYS A 74 10.96 -6.35 -14.70
C LYS A 74 11.07 -5.82 -13.27
N LYS A 75 10.69 -6.62 -12.27
CA LYS A 75 10.58 -6.22 -10.85
C LYS A 75 9.75 -4.95 -10.65
N LYS A 76 8.59 -4.91 -11.31
CA LYS A 76 7.63 -3.79 -11.24
C LYS A 76 6.29 -4.23 -10.65
N VAL A 77 5.63 -3.32 -9.95
CA VAL A 77 4.23 -3.44 -9.57
C VAL A 77 3.48 -2.22 -10.09
N TYR A 78 2.30 -2.47 -10.63
CA TYR A 78 1.41 -1.47 -11.19
C TYR A 78 0.21 -1.29 -10.27
N PHE A 79 -0.25 -0.06 -10.05
CA PHE A 79 -1.49 0.25 -9.34
C PHE A 79 -2.42 1.09 -10.22
N TYR A 80 -3.69 0.72 -10.30
CA TYR A 80 -4.65 1.33 -11.21
C TYR A 80 -6.09 1.19 -10.73
N ARG A 81 -7.01 1.99 -11.28
CA ARG A 81 -8.45 1.89 -11.05
C ARG A 81 -9.12 1.38 -12.33
N GLU A 82 -9.79 0.23 -12.25
CA GLU A 82 -10.59 -0.26 -13.37
C GLU A 82 -11.80 0.63 -13.64
N LYS A 83 -12.27 0.60 -14.90
CA LYS A 83 -13.52 1.24 -15.33
C LYS A 83 -14.73 0.66 -14.60
#